data_AF-A0A8B8N7B0-F1
#
_entry.id   AF-A0A8B8N7B0-F1
#
_cell.length_a   1.000
_cell.length_b   1.000
_cell.length_c   1.000
_cell.angle_alpha   90.00
_cell.angle_beta   90.00
_cell.angle_gamma   90.00
#
_symmetry.space_group_name_H-M   'P 1'
#
loop_
_entity.id
_entity.type
_entity.pdbx_description
1 polymer ?
#
loop_
_entity_poly.entity_id
_entity_poly.type
_entity_poly.pdbx_seq_one_letter_code
_entity_poly.pdbx_strand_id
1 'polypeptide(L)'
;METMQNGQSTEEAAAARNGSVCGYESLHRLLRHDLNPQVFQEVSRLHIGLNCVRTLQVDPLADSAKALSSECNFDIQAFRFTADKE
;
A
#
# COMPACT_ATOMS: atom_id res chain seq x y z
N MET A 1 -33.92 31.54 -11.07
CA MET A 1 -32.66 31.18 -11.73
C MET A 1 -31.56 31.32 -10.68
N GLU A 2 -30.81 30.32 -10.25
CA GLU A 2 -30.80 28.87 -10.41
C GLU A 2 -30.27 28.36 -9.06
N THR A 3 -30.98 27.44 -8.42
CA THR A 3 -30.46 26.72 -7.25
C THR A 3 -29.50 25.66 -7.77
N MET A 4 -28.19 25.90 -7.62
CA MET A 4 -27.19 24.86 -7.89
C MET A 4 -27.25 23.81 -6.78
N GLN A 5 -28.10 22.81 -7.01
CA GLN A 5 -28.15 21.59 -6.23
C GLN A 5 -26.95 20.74 -6.66
N ASN A 6 -25.82 20.92 -5.97
CA ASN A 6 -24.70 20.00 -6.14
C ASN A 6 -25.14 18.64 -5.60
N GLY A 7 -25.07 17.64 -6.48
CA GLY A 7 -25.61 16.31 -6.29
C GLY A 7 -25.16 15.71 -4.96
N GLN A 8 -26.14 15.18 -4.23
CA GLN A 8 -25.90 14.22 -3.16
C GLN A 8 -25.21 12.99 -3.77
N SER A 9 -23.89 12.87 -3.65
CA SER A 9 -23.21 11.57 -3.64
C SER A 9 -22.90 11.21 -2.19
N THR A 10 -23.94 10.80 -1.47
CA THR A 10 -23.86 10.42 -0.04
C THR A 10 -23.01 9.16 0.20
N GLU A 11 -22.64 8.41 -0.85
CA GLU A 11 -21.76 7.23 -0.74
C GLU A 11 -20.25 7.56 -0.89
N GLU A 12 -19.86 8.53 -1.71
CA GLU A 12 -18.43 8.85 -1.95
C GLU A 12 -17.77 9.54 -0.75
N ALA A 13 -18.53 10.36 -0.01
CA ALA A 13 -18.02 11.05 1.17
C ALA A 13 -17.74 10.09 2.36
N ALA A 14 -18.37 8.91 2.37
CA ALA A 14 -18.13 7.89 3.40
C ALA A 14 -16.88 7.06 3.10
N ALA A 15 -16.65 6.71 1.83
CA ALA A 15 -15.47 5.95 1.39
C ALA A 15 -14.16 6.74 1.59
N ALA A 16 -14.21 8.07 1.49
CA ALA A 16 -13.05 8.94 1.66
C ALA A 16 -12.47 8.98 3.09
N ARG A 17 -13.15 8.42 4.10
CA ARG A 17 -12.80 8.65 5.52
C ARG A 17 -11.67 7.81 6.09
N ASN A 18 -11.22 6.76 5.40
CA ASN A 18 -10.28 5.78 5.99
C ASN A 18 -8.94 5.65 5.24
N GLY A 19 -8.59 6.58 4.35
CA GLY A 19 -7.34 6.50 3.57
C GLY A 19 -7.27 5.31 2.60
N SER A 20 -8.40 4.66 2.34
CA SER A 20 -8.50 3.55 1.40
C SER A 20 -8.35 4.02 -0.05
N VAL A 21 -7.68 3.21 -0.86
CA VAL A 21 -7.52 3.42 -2.31
C VAL A 21 -8.39 2.40 -3.03
N CYS A 22 -9.51 2.85 -3.61
CA CYS A 22 -10.45 1.99 -4.35
C CYS A 22 -10.94 0.76 -3.56
N GLY A 23 -11.13 0.88 -2.24
CA GLY A 23 -11.56 -0.22 -1.37
C GLY A 23 -10.41 -1.06 -0.80
N TYR A 24 -9.16 -0.78 -1.15
CA TYR A 24 -7.97 -1.42 -0.58
C TYR A 24 -7.33 -0.55 0.49
N GLU A 25 -6.60 -1.16 1.41
CA GLU A 25 -5.95 -0.48 2.55
C GLU A 25 -4.64 0.22 2.14
N SER A 26 -4.08 -0.13 0.99
CA SER A 26 -2.93 0.58 0.42
C SER A 26 -2.85 0.40 -1.09
N LEU A 27 -2.19 1.33 -1.76
CA LEU A 27 -1.87 1.23 -3.18
C LEU A 27 -1.11 -0.06 -3.50
N HIS A 28 -0.20 -0.50 -2.63
CA HIS A 28 0.56 -1.73 -2.82
C HIS A 28 -0.36 -2.98 -2.85
N ARG A 29 -1.38 -3.03 -1.98
CA ARG A 29 -2.37 -4.13 -1.97
C ARG A 29 -3.24 -4.13 -3.22
N LEU A 30 -3.71 -2.95 -3.64
CA LEU A 30 -4.43 -2.78 -4.91
C LEU A 30 -3.61 -3.32 -6.09
N LEU A 31 -2.37 -2.85 -6.24
CA LEU A 31 -1.49 -3.26 -7.35
C LEU A 31 -1.16 -4.75 -7.31
N ARG A 32 -0.96 -5.33 -6.12
CA ARG A 32 -0.67 -6.75 -5.97
C ARG A 32 -1.86 -7.64 -6.31
N HIS A 33 -3.08 -7.19 -6.01
CA HIS A 33 -4.29 -7.94 -6.26
C HIS A 33 -4.67 -7.90 -7.76
N ASP A 34 -4.64 -6.72 -8.37
CA ASP A 34 -5.21 -6.50 -9.71
C ASP A 34 -4.23 -6.72 -10.88
N LEU A 35 -2.92 -6.75 -10.62
CA LEU A 35 -1.92 -6.97 -11.66
C LEU A 35 -1.43 -8.43 -11.69
N ASN A 36 -1.16 -8.95 -12.89
CA ASN A 36 -0.37 -10.17 -13.06
C ASN A 36 0.96 -10.05 -12.27
N PRO A 37 1.41 -11.09 -11.55
CA PRO A 37 2.69 -11.09 -10.83
C PRO A 37 3.88 -10.50 -11.58
N GLN A 38 4.03 -10.78 -12.88
CA GLN A 38 5.12 -10.24 -13.70
C GLN A 38 5.00 -8.72 -13.91
N VAL A 39 3.78 -8.23 -14.15
CA VAL A 39 3.50 -6.80 -14.32
C VAL A 39 3.65 -6.07 -13.00
N PHE A 40 3.14 -6.66 -11.91
CA PHE A 40 3.30 -6.13 -10.57
C PHE A 40 4.76 -5.97 -10.18
N GLN A 41 5.62 -6.92 -10.56
CA GLN A 41 7.06 -6.84 -10.32
C GLN A 41 7.68 -5.62 -11.03
N GLU A 42 7.36 -5.40 -12.31
CA GLU A 42 7.88 -4.25 -13.07
C GLU A 42 7.32 -2.91 -12.58
N VAL A 43 6.03 -2.85 -12.25
CA VAL A 43 5.41 -1.66 -11.67
C VAL A 43 6.04 -1.34 -10.32
N SER A 44 6.24 -2.35 -9.47
CA SER A 44 6.92 -2.16 -8.17
C SER A 44 8.36 -1.69 -8.35
N ARG A 45 9.08 -2.22 -9.34
CA ARG A 45 10.44 -1.79 -9.69
C ARG A 45 10.48 -0.30 -10.03
N LEU A 46 9.57 0.16 -10.88
CA LEU A 46 9.47 1.56 -11.30
C LEU A 46 9.00 2.48 -10.17
N HIS A 47 7.99 2.06 -9.41
CA HIS A 47 7.36 2.89 -8.38
C HIS A 47 8.22 3.02 -7.12
N ILE A 48 8.85 1.93 -6.67
CA ILE A 48 9.66 1.89 -5.44
C ILE A 48 11.12 2.27 -5.72
N GLY A 49 11.52 2.31 -7.01
CA GLY A 49 12.87 2.70 -7.41
C GLY A 49 13.93 1.61 -7.15
N LEU A 50 13.52 0.34 -7.07
CA LEU A 50 14.42 -0.80 -6.92
C LEU A 50 15.08 -1.13 -8.26
N ASN A 51 16.02 -0.29 -8.67
CA ASN A 51 16.83 -0.56 -9.84
C ASN A 51 17.72 -1.80 -9.59
N CYS A 52 18.04 -2.56 -10.65
CA CYS A 52 18.79 -3.83 -10.64
C CYS A 52 17.98 -5.14 -10.52
N VAL A 53 16.69 -5.17 -10.86
CA VAL A 53 15.88 -6.41 -10.96
C VAL A 53 15.68 -7.13 -9.61
N ARG A 54 16.13 -6.54 -8.49
CA ARG A 54 15.95 -7.11 -7.16
C ARG A 54 14.57 -6.74 -6.63
N THR A 55 13.76 -7.74 -6.33
CA THR A 55 12.46 -7.55 -5.67
C THR A 55 12.67 -6.96 -4.27
N LEU A 56 11.75 -6.09 -3.83
CA LEU A 56 11.73 -5.58 -2.46
C LEU A 56 11.67 -6.77 -1.49
N GLN A 57 12.70 -6.96 -0.68
CA GLN A 57 12.68 -8.03 0.31
C GLN A 57 11.89 -7.56 1.53
N VAL A 58 10.80 -8.28 1.81
CA VAL A 58 10.07 -8.15 3.08
C VAL A 58 10.87 -8.85 4.15
N ASP A 59 11.17 -8.13 5.22
CA ASP A 59 11.91 -8.66 6.37
C ASP A 59 10.91 -9.19 7.41
N PRO A 60 11.09 -10.40 7.97
CA PRO A 60 10.18 -10.91 8.98
C PRO A 60 10.27 -10.07 10.25
N LEU A 61 9.11 -9.56 10.68
CA LEU A 61 8.98 -8.87 11.96
C LEU A 61 9.09 -9.86 13.12
N ALA A 62 9.75 -9.44 14.20
CA ALA A 62 9.73 -10.17 15.47
C ALA A 62 8.30 -10.24 16.03
N ASP A 63 7.96 -11.36 16.68
CA ASP A 63 6.58 -11.57 17.16
C ASP A 63 6.18 -10.56 18.25
N SER A 64 7.14 -10.09 19.06
CA SER A 64 6.90 -8.98 20.00
C SER A 64 6.52 -7.68 19.29
N ALA A 65 7.12 -7.38 18.13
CA ALA A 65 6.79 -6.18 17.36
C ALA A 65 5.40 -6.27 16.73
N LYS A 66 5.00 -7.44 16.21
CA LYS A 66 3.64 -7.69 15.70
C LYS A 66 2.59 -7.63 16.81
N ALA A 67 2.90 -8.18 17.99
CA ALA A 67 2.00 -8.15 19.14
C ALA A 67 1.74 -6.71 19.58
N LEU A 68 2.80 -5.91 19.71
CA LEU A 68 2.70 -4.50 20.10
C LEU A 68 1.95 -3.67 19.03
N SER A 69 2.22 -3.90 17.75
CA SER A 69 1.51 -3.18 16.68
C SER A 69 0.02 -3.49 16.67
N SER A 70 -0.36 -4.73 16.99
CA SER A 70 -1.75 -5.15 17.13
C SER A 70 -2.41 -4.56 18.37
N GLU A 71 -1.72 -4.53 19.51
CA GLU A 71 -2.20 -3.96 20.77
C GLU A 71 -2.44 -2.45 20.65
N CYS A 72 -1.50 -1.73 20.02
CA CYS A 72 -1.56 -0.28 19.85
C CYS A 72 -2.27 0.15 18.55
N ASN A 73 -2.82 -0.79 17.77
CA ASN A 73 -3.57 -0.57 16.54
C ASN A 73 -2.84 0.34 15.52
N PHE A 74 -1.60 -0.03 15.17
CA PHE A 74 -0.86 0.63 14.09
C PHE A 74 -0.27 -0.39 13.12
N ASP A 75 -0.14 0.00 11.86
CA ASP A 75 0.48 -0.83 10.83
C ASP A 75 2.01 -0.84 10.97
N ILE A 76 2.60 -2.02 10.82
CA ILE A 76 4.06 -2.20 10.80
C ILE A 76 4.47 -3.07 9.62
N GLN A 77 5.52 -2.66 8.93
CA GLN A 77 6.12 -3.39 7.81
C GLN A 77 7.64 -3.25 7.92
N ALA A 78 8.38 -4.29 7.57
CA ALA A 78 9.83 -4.26 7.53
C ALA A 78 10.35 -4.67 6.16
N PHE A 79 11.37 -3.96 5.70
CA PHE A 79 11.97 -4.15 4.40
C PHE A 79 13.49 -4.15 4.53
N ARG A 80 14.14 -4.97 3.69
CA ARG A 80 15.60 -5.10 3.67
C ARG A 80 16.18 -4.58 2.36
N PHE A 81 17.19 -3.73 2.49
CA PHE A 81 18.04 -3.26 1.39
C PHE A 81 19.45 -3.81 1.58
N THR A 82 20.09 -4.23 0.49
CA THR A 82 21.41 -4.83 0.52
C THR A 82 22.31 -4.18 -0.52
N ALA A 83 23.58 -4.06 -0.21
CA ALA A 83 24.63 -3.69 -1.15
C ALA A 83 25.63 -4.85 -1.27
N ASP A 84 26.31 -4.94 -2.41
CA ASP A 84 27.43 -5.85 -2.55
C ASP A 84 28.57 -5.38 -1.62
N LYS A 85 29.39 -6.34 -1.14
CA LYS A 85 30.54 -6.00 -0.32
C LYS A 85 31.55 -5.21 -1.16
N GLU A 86 32.04 -4.10 -0.61
CA GLU A 86 33.13 -3.30 -1.19
C GLU A 86 34.44 -4.10 -1.33
#